data_AF-B3F5H5-F1
#
_entry.id   AF-B3F5H5-F1
#
_cell.length_a   1.000
_cell.length_b   1.000
_cell.length_c   1.000
_cell.angle_alpha   90.00
_cell.angle_beta   90.00
_cell.angle_gamma   90.00
#
_symmetry.space_group_name_H-M   'P 1'
#
loop_
_entity.id
_entity.type
_entity.pdbx_description
1 polymer ?
#
loop_
_entity_poly.entity_id
_entity_poly.type
_entity_poly.pdbx_seq_one_letter_code
_entity_poly.pdbx_strand_id
1 'polypeptide(L)'
;TYINRLQKLAKTLATVDVLQSLAAVAETNHYIRPQFNDNHVIKIQEGRHAVVEKVMGVQEYIPNSISFNQETSIQLITGPNMSGKSTYMRQLALTVIHGPDGLICSC
;
A
#
# COMPACT_ATOMS: atom_id res chain seq x y z
N THR A 1 36.14 20.55 -8.70
CA THR A 1 35.08 20.22 -9.68
C THR A 1 34.71 18.74 -9.64
N TYR A 2 34.22 18.26 -8.49
CA TYR A 2 33.80 16.85 -8.29
C TYR A 2 32.43 16.71 -7.61
N ILE A 3 31.89 17.81 -7.08
CA ILE A 3 30.66 17.85 -6.30
C ILE A 3 29.48 17.27 -7.10
N ASN A 4 29.29 17.70 -8.36
CA ASN A 4 28.22 17.19 -9.22
C ASN A 4 28.33 15.68 -9.50
N ARG A 5 29.56 15.16 -9.66
CA ARG A 5 29.79 13.74 -9.89
C ARG A 5 29.46 12.93 -8.64
N LEU A 6 29.90 13.39 -7.46
CA LEU A 6 29.60 12.74 -6.18
C LEU A 6 28.10 12.78 -5.85
N GLN A 7 27.42 13.90 -6.10
CA GLN A 7 25.97 13.99 -5.91
C GLN A 7 25.20 13.05 -6.84
N LYS A 8 25.62 12.92 -8.11
CA LYS A 8 25.00 11.96 -9.04
C LYS A 8 25.20 10.52 -8.58
N LEU A 9 26.40 10.19 -8.11
CA LEU A 9 26.69 8.87 -7.53
C LEU A 9 25.83 8.61 -6.29
N ALA A 10 25.78 9.55 -5.36
CA ALA A 10 24.97 9.44 -4.14
C ALA A 10 23.49 9.25 -4.45
N LYS A 11 22.93 9.99 -5.42
CA LYS A 11 21.55 9.79 -5.89
C LYS A 11 21.34 8.39 -6.45
N THR A 12 22.28 7.91 -7.27
CA THR A 12 22.17 6.57 -7.87
C THR A 12 22.20 5.48 -6.79
N LEU A 13 23.11 5.59 -5.82
CA LEU A 13 23.18 4.66 -4.69
C LEU A 13 21.91 4.71 -3.83
N ALA A 14 21.39 5.90 -3.54
CA ALA A 14 20.14 6.05 -2.79
C ALA A 14 18.95 5.43 -3.53
N THR A 15 18.87 5.56 -4.86
CA THR A 15 17.82 4.90 -5.65
C THR A 15 17.92 3.38 -5.56
N VAL A 16 19.13 2.81 -5.66
CA VAL A 16 19.33 1.36 -5.53
C VAL A 16 18.94 0.87 -4.13
N ASP A 17 19.34 1.60 -3.09
CA ASP A 17 19.04 1.27 -1.69
C ASP A 17 17.51 1.26 -1.41
N VAL A 18 16.80 2.28 -1.88
CA VAL A 18 15.33 2.35 -1.77
C VAL A 18 14.67 1.20 -2.52
N LEU A 19 15.05 0.95 -3.78
CA LEU A 19 14.45 -0.14 -4.57
C LEU A 19 14.70 -1.52 -3.95
N GLN A 20 15.90 -1.76 -3.43
CA GLN A 20 16.24 -3.01 -2.75
C GLN A 20 15.46 -3.15 -1.44
N SER A 21 15.35 -2.09 -0.65
CA SER A 21 14.57 -2.07 0.59
C SER A 21 13.09 -2.37 0.33
N LEU A 22 12.53 -1.77 -0.73
CA LEU A 22 11.15 -2.05 -1.16
C LEU A 22 10.97 -3.50 -1.58
N ALA A 23 11.88 -4.05 -2.38
CA ALA A 23 11.82 -5.46 -2.80
C ALA A 23 11.88 -6.42 -1.59
N ALA A 24 12.77 -6.15 -0.63
CA ALA A 24 12.87 -6.96 0.59
C ALA A 24 11.59 -6.91 1.43
N VAL A 25 10.99 -5.73 1.58
CA VAL A 25 9.71 -5.55 2.27
C VAL A 25 8.57 -6.26 1.52
N ALA A 26 8.58 -6.22 0.19
CA ALA A 26 7.56 -6.88 -0.63
C ALA A 26 7.59 -8.39 -0.45
N GLU A 27 8.77 -8.98 -0.50
CA GLU A 27 8.97 -10.42 -0.34
C GLU A 27 8.59 -10.88 1.06
N THR A 28 9.10 -10.18 2.08
CA THR A 28 8.90 -10.54 3.50
C THR A 28 7.44 -10.49 3.91
N ASN A 29 6.65 -9.55 3.35
CA ASN A 29 5.26 -9.33 3.75
C ASN A 29 4.24 -9.84 2.72
N HIS A 30 4.67 -10.58 1.68
CA HIS A 30 3.82 -11.19 0.64
C HIS A 30 2.84 -10.21 -0.01
N TYR A 31 3.39 -9.39 -0.87
CA TYR A 31 2.93 -8.04 -1.07
C TYR A 31 3.05 -7.82 -2.58
N ILE A 32 1.94 -7.62 -3.29
CA ILE A 32 1.91 -7.62 -4.77
C ILE A 32 2.08 -6.23 -5.38
N ARG A 33 2.58 -6.18 -6.62
CA ARG A 33 2.57 -4.96 -7.42
C ARG A 33 1.14 -4.60 -7.84
N PRO A 34 0.64 -3.38 -7.53
CA PRO A 34 -0.68 -2.95 -7.97
C PRO A 34 -0.74 -2.70 -9.47
N GLN A 35 -1.94 -2.83 -10.05
CA GLN A 35 -2.22 -2.49 -11.44
C GLN A 35 -2.94 -1.14 -11.51
N PHE A 36 -2.38 -0.22 -12.30
CA PHE A 36 -2.99 1.08 -12.56
C PHE A 36 -3.96 0.98 -13.73
N ASN A 37 -5.03 1.74 -13.65
CA ASN A 37 -5.99 1.91 -14.73
C ASN A 37 -6.37 3.38 -14.83
N ASP A 38 -6.69 3.84 -16.02
CA ASP A 38 -7.11 5.24 -16.28
C ASP A 38 -8.58 5.48 -15.91
N ASN A 39 -9.28 4.43 -15.49
CA ASN A 39 -10.65 4.53 -15.02
C ASN A 39 -10.63 4.89 -13.52
N HIS A 40 -11.67 5.53 -13.01
CA HIS A 40 -11.82 5.75 -11.56
C HIS A 40 -12.28 4.48 -10.84
N VAL A 41 -11.58 3.37 -11.06
CA VAL A 41 -11.92 2.04 -10.52
C VAL A 41 -10.85 1.62 -9.51
N ILE A 42 -11.30 1.30 -8.30
CA ILE A 42 -10.46 0.72 -7.25
C ILE A 42 -10.97 -0.69 -6.97
N LYS A 43 -10.07 -1.68 -7.04
CA LYS A 43 -10.36 -3.05 -6.66
C LYS A 43 -9.21 -3.58 -5.81
N ILE A 44 -9.49 -3.80 -4.53
CA ILE A 44 -8.59 -4.41 -3.56
C ILE A 44 -9.25 -5.72 -3.13
N GLN A 45 -8.57 -6.83 -3.29
CA GLN A 45 -9.06 -8.15 -2.89
C GLN A 45 -8.22 -8.64 -1.72
N GLU A 46 -8.87 -9.06 -0.64
CA GLU A 46 -8.20 -9.55 0.59
C GLU A 46 -7.07 -8.62 1.06
N GLY A 47 -7.31 -7.31 0.99
CA GLY A 47 -6.30 -6.32 1.36
C GLY A 47 -6.07 -6.29 2.87
N ARG A 48 -4.81 -6.10 3.26
CA ARG A 48 -4.39 -6.01 4.66
C ARG A 48 -3.87 -4.60 5.01
N HIS A 49 -4.14 -4.14 6.22
CA HIS A 49 -3.58 -2.86 6.67
C HIS A 49 -2.12 -3.05 7.12
N ALA A 50 -1.15 -2.57 6.32
CA ALA A 50 0.29 -2.80 6.51
C ALA A 50 0.83 -2.61 7.94
N VAL A 51 0.37 -1.58 8.66
CA VAL A 51 0.79 -1.34 10.06
C VAL A 51 0.06 -2.25 11.05
N VAL A 52 -1.28 -2.34 10.96
CA VAL A 52 -2.09 -3.09 11.94
C VAL A 52 -1.79 -4.59 11.86
N GLU A 53 -1.60 -5.12 10.65
CA GLU A 53 -1.21 -6.52 10.43
C GLU A 53 0.08 -6.87 11.17
N LYS A 54 1.11 -6.00 11.10
CA LYS A 54 2.38 -6.24 11.81
C LYS A 54 2.25 -6.18 13.32
N VAL A 55 1.33 -5.38 13.85
CA VAL A 55 1.13 -5.23 15.30
C VAL A 55 0.28 -6.35 15.88
N MET A 56 -0.77 -6.78 15.18
CA MET A 56 -1.66 -7.87 15.63
C MET A 56 -1.10 -9.26 15.30
N GLY A 57 -0.24 -9.36 14.29
CA GLY A 57 0.23 -10.63 13.76
C GLY A 57 -0.65 -11.11 12.61
N VAL A 58 0.01 -11.74 11.62
CA VAL A 58 -0.62 -12.16 10.35
C VAL A 58 -1.80 -13.11 10.56
N GLN A 59 -1.79 -13.92 11.62
CA GLN A 59 -2.86 -14.90 11.88
C GLN A 59 -4.12 -14.31 12.52
N GLU A 60 -4.04 -13.13 13.14
CA GLU A 60 -5.18 -12.51 13.82
C GLU A 60 -5.89 -11.45 12.96
N TYR A 61 -5.20 -10.92 11.95
CA TYR A 61 -5.75 -9.89 11.08
C TYR A 61 -6.69 -10.48 10.02
N ILE A 62 -7.93 -9.99 9.96
CA ILE A 62 -8.91 -10.39 8.94
C ILE A 62 -8.80 -9.43 7.74
N PRO A 63 -8.41 -9.93 6.55
CA PRO A 63 -8.31 -9.10 5.34
C PRO A 63 -9.66 -8.52 4.90
N ASN A 64 -9.62 -7.39 4.19
CA ASN A 64 -10.79 -6.69 3.70
C ASN A 64 -10.72 -6.45 2.19
N SER A 65 -11.77 -6.83 1.48
CA SER A 65 -11.95 -6.50 0.07
C SER A 65 -12.66 -5.15 -0.09
N ILE A 66 -12.20 -4.33 -1.03
CA ILE A 66 -12.71 -2.98 -1.32
C ILE A 66 -12.95 -2.85 -2.82
N SER A 67 -14.13 -2.36 -3.19
CA SER A 67 -14.45 -2.09 -4.60
C SER A 67 -15.16 -0.75 -4.78
N PHE A 68 -14.60 0.09 -5.64
CA PHE A 68 -15.23 1.29 -6.18
C PHE A 68 -15.27 1.11 -7.69
N ASN A 69 -16.47 0.98 -8.24
CA ASN A 69 -16.70 0.98 -9.69
C ASN A 69 -17.04 2.40 -10.16
N GLN A 70 -17.21 2.60 -11.47
CA GLN A 70 -17.53 3.92 -12.03
C GLN A 70 -18.85 4.52 -11.50
N GLU A 71 -19.77 3.69 -11.04
CA GLU A 71 -21.08 4.09 -10.52
C GLU A 71 -21.06 4.39 -9.01
N THR A 72 -20.03 3.92 -8.30
CA THR A 72 -19.93 3.99 -6.84
C THR A 72 -18.78 4.89 -6.44
N SER A 73 -19.09 6.17 -6.18
CA SER A 73 -18.10 7.15 -5.69
C SER A 73 -18.06 7.25 -4.16
N ILE A 74 -19.08 6.73 -3.46
CA ILE A 74 -19.24 6.85 -2.01
C ILE A 74 -19.66 5.50 -1.43
N GLN A 75 -19.00 5.07 -0.37
CA GLN A 75 -19.40 3.93 0.45
C GLN A 75 -19.82 4.41 1.84
N LEU A 76 -21.03 4.03 2.26
CA LEU A 76 -21.53 4.31 3.61
C LEU A 76 -21.19 3.13 4.52
N ILE A 77 -20.30 3.35 5.49
CA ILE A 77 -19.86 2.32 6.43
C ILE A 77 -20.51 2.58 7.80
N THR A 78 -21.31 1.63 8.27
CA THR A 78 -21.98 1.68 9.58
C THR A 78 -21.49 0.55 10.49
N GLY A 79 -21.67 0.70 11.81
CA GLY A 79 -21.33 -0.35 12.79
C GLY A 79 -20.84 0.21 14.14
N PRO A 80 -20.79 -0.64 15.18
CA PRO A 80 -20.44 -0.24 16.55
C PRO A 80 -18.99 0.25 16.65
N ASN A 81 -18.68 1.11 17.63
CA ASN A 81 -17.31 1.58 17.85
C ASN A 81 -16.34 0.39 18.00
N MET A 82 -15.10 0.55 17.49
CA MET A 82 -14.05 -0.49 17.50
C MET A 82 -14.22 -1.67 16.53
N SER A 83 -15.25 -1.68 15.66
CA SER A 83 -15.45 -2.72 14.64
C SER A 83 -14.52 -2.64 13.41
N GLY A 84 -13.33 -2.03 13.53
CA GLY A 84 -12.36 -1.93 12.42
C GLY A 84 -12.68 -0.89 11.33
N LYS A 85 -13.78 -0.12 11.41
CA LYS A 85 -14.16 0.89 10.39
C LYS A 85 -13.06 1.89 10.06
N SER A 86 -12.39 2.43 11.09
CA SER A 86 -11.28 3.38 10.88
C SER A 86 -10.06 2.70 10.27
N THR A 87 -9.83 1.42 10.57
CA THR A 87 -8.77 0.62 9.96
C THR A 87 -9.06 0.39 8.48
N TYR A 88 -10.30 0.04 8.12
CA TYR A 88 -10.72 -0.12 6.73
C TYR A 88 -10.50 1.14 5.90
N MET A 89 -10.93 2.30 6.40
CA MET A 89 -10.75 3.59 5.71
C MET A 89 -9.28 3.95 5.52
N ARG A 90 -8.46 3.75 6.56
CA ARG A 90 -7.01 4.02 6.48
C ARG A 90 -6.30 3.03 5.56
N GLN A 91 -6.72 1.76 5.55
CA GLN A 91 -6.18 0.75 4.64
C GLN A 91 -6.36 1.20 3.20
N LEU A 92 -7.58 1.57 2.80
CA LEU A 92 -7.84 2.10 1.45
C LEU A 92 -6.92 3.27 1.10
N ALA A 93 -6.86 4.28 1.98
CA ALA A 93 -6.04 5.47 1.74
C ALA A 93 -4.55 5.13 1.60
N LEU A 94 -4.01 4.28 2.48
CA LEU A 94 -2.61 3.86 2.44
C LEU A 94 -2.29 3.03 1.20
N THR A 95 -3.17 2.08 0.82
CA THR A 95 -2.98 1.28 -0.39
C THR A 95 -2.93 2.15 -1.65
N VAL A 96 -3.77 3.19 -1.73
CA VAL A 96 -3.77 4.12 -2.87
C VAL A 96 -2.53 5.00 -2.90
N ILE A 97 -2.07 5.52 -1.75
CA ILE A 97 -0.87 6.37 -1.67
C ILE A 97 0.39 5.59 -2.03
N HIS A 98 0.48 4.34 -1.61
CA HIS A 98 1.61 3.48 -1.89
C HIS A 98 1.72 3.07 -3.37
N GLY A 99 0.59 2.97 -4.07
CA GLY A 99 0.57 2.56 -5.47
C GLY A 99 1.55 3.34 -6.36
N PRO A 100 1.41 4.66 -6.53
CA PRO A 100 2.22 5.47 -7.43
C PRO A 100 3.74 5.36 -7.21
N ASP A 101 4.17 5.15 -5.97
CA ASP A 101 5.59 4.99 -5.60
C ASP A 101 6.14 3.58 -5.91
N GLY A 102 5.32 2.72 -6.53
CA GLY A 102 5.62 1.31 -6.74
C GLY A 102 5.48 0.46 -5.47
N LEU A 103 4.96 1.04 -4.37
CA LEU A 103 4.68 0.30 -3.16
C LEU A 103 3.41 -0.54 -3.36
N ILE A 104 3.66 -1.78 -3.76
CA ILE A 104 3.28 -2.96 -3.00
C ILE A 104 1.94 -2.89 -2.21
N CYS A 105 0.92 -3.58 -2.72
CA CYS A 105 -0.37 -3.83 -2.08
C CYS A 105 -0.23 -5.00 -1.09
N SER A 106 -0.80 -4.90 0.11
CA SER A 106 -0.90 -6.02 1.05
C SER A 106 -2.05 -6.96 0.66
N CYS A 107 -1.96 -7.42 -0.56
CA CYS A 107 -2.89 -8.17 -1.37
C CYS A 107 -1.98 -9.17 -2.13
#